data_AF-A0A2P2E175-F1
#
_entry.id   AF-A0A2P2E175-F1
#
_cell.length_a   1.000
_cell.length_b   1.000
_cell.length_c   1.000
_cell.angle_alpha   90.00
_cell.angle_beta   90.00
_cell.angle_gamma   90.00
#
_symmetry.space_group_name_H-M   'P 1'
#
loop_
_entity.id
_entity.type
_entity.pdbx_description
1 polymer ?
#
loop_
_entity_poly.entity_id
_entity_poly.type
_entity_poly.pdbx_seq_one_letter_code
_entity_poly.pdbx_strand_id
1 'polypeptide(L)'
;MCHSAGCYAIEFWLSNLGGTASSRGFNLTKVTALAAASGGSELASALNAITFGFAGNAMDKSLIVGTARGAFNHNNTGSVGIFHVPGYKGMFGASAILPGEDDYAVAYHSSCGYNRTGGLSKCQSPLTQSEGIWPFNRNVTYYQYSGHFRAPSVGTSGLYLDHGQIKSEGWR
;
A
#
# COMPACT_ATOMS: atom_id res chain seq x y z
N MET A 1 -8.73 0.94 12.36
CA MET A 1 -7.55 0.21 11.85
C MET A 1 -7.98 -0.64 10.68
N CYS A 2 -7.14 -0.78 9.67
CA CYS A 2 -7.33 -1.73 8.58
C CYS A 2 -6.03 -2.54 8.38
N HIS A 3 -6.14 -3.71 7.77
CA HIS A 3 -4.99 -4.56 7.42
C HIS A 3 -5.15 -5.07 5.98
N SER A 4 -4.06 -5.08 5.21
CA SER A 4 -4.01 -5.71 3.89
C SER A 4 -5.14 -5.22 2.95
N ALA A 5 -5.91 -6.13 2.35
CA ALA A 5 -7.06 -5.85 1.51
C ALA A 5 -8.18 -5.06 2.22
N GLY A 6 -8.26 -5.11 3.56
CA GLY A 6 -9.18 -4.28 4.32
C GLY A 6 -8.87 -2.78 4.20
N CYS A 7 -7.59 -2.43 3.95
CA CYS A 7 -7.22 -1.04 3.68
C CYS A 7 -7.67 -0.58 2.30
N TYR A 8 -7.57 -1.45 1.30
CA TYR A 8 -8.16 -1.19 -0.01
C TYR A 8 -9.67 -0.90 0.10
N ALA A 9 -10.41 -1.72 0.87
CA ALA A 9 -11.85 -1.57 1.02
C ALA A 9 -12.27 -0.25 1.70
N ILE A 10 -11.60 0.15 2.79
CA ILE A 10 -11.93 1.40 3.49
C ILE A 10 -11.59 2.62 2.62
N GLU A 11 -10.48 2.58 1.88
CA GLU A 11 -10.08 3.66 0.99
C GLU A 11 -11.03 3.79 -0.21
N PHE A 12 -11.44 2.66 -0.80
CA PHE A 12 -12.48 2.64 -1.83
C PHE A 12 -13.78 3.26 -1.32
N TRP A 13 -14.21 2.91 -0.10
CA TRP A 13 -15.42 3.47 0.50
C TRP A 13 -15.30 4.97 0.78
N LEU A 14 -14.17 5.43 1.34
CA LEU A 14 -13.90 6.85 1.60
C LEU A 14 -13.89 7.66 0.30
N SER A 15 -13.28 7.13 -0.76
CA SER A 15 -13.20 7.78 -2.07
C SER A 15 -14.56 7.91 -2.76
N ASN A 16 -15.47 6.98 -2.49
CA ASN A 16 -16.80 6.93 -3.11
C ASN A 16 -17.93 7.44 -2.20
N LEU A 17 -17.60 8.02 -1.05
CA LEU A 17 -18.58 8.50 -0.06
C LEU A 17 -19.46 9.66 -0.56
N GLY A 18 -19.03 10.33 -1.64
CA GLY A 18 -19.71 11.51 -2.20
C GLY A 18 -19.74 12.71 -1.26
N GLY A 19 -18.75 12.84 -0.37
CA GLY A 19 -18.64 13.87 0.66
C GLY A 19 -17.51 13.55 1.64
N THR A 20 -17.43 14.29 2.75
CA THR A 20 -16.50 13.95 3.86
C THR A 20 -17.15 12.93 4.80
N ALA A 21 -16.34 12.11 5.49
CA ALA A 21 -16.84 11.17 6.50
C ALA A 21 -17.77 11.86 7.52
N SER A 22 -17.33 13.03 8.00
CA SER A 22 -18.10 13.87 8.93
C SER A 22 -19.44 14.35 8.35
N SER A 23 -19.46 14.82 7.09
CA SER A 23 -20.70 15.28 6.43
C SER A 23 -21.75 14.17 6.25
N ARG A 24 -21.32 12.91 6.30
CA ARG A 24 -22.18 11.73 6.21
C ARG A 24 -22.52 11.13 7.59
N GLY A 25 -22.13 11.81 8.67
CA GLY A 25 -22.42 11.40 10.05
C GLY A 25 -21.41 10.42 10.66
N PHE A 26 -20.27 10.16 10.02
CA PHE A 26 -19.23 9.29 10.55
C PHE A 26 -18.17 10.08 11.31
N ASN A 27 -17.91 9.69 12.56
CA ASN A 27 -16.85 10.28 13.38
C ASN A 27 -15.54 9.50 13.22
N LEU A 28 -14.95 9.57 12.02
CA LEU A 28 -13.64 8.97 11.73
C LEU A 28 -12.55 10.03 11.87
N THR A 29 -11.62 9.83 12.82
CA THR A 29 -10.50 10.76 13.06
C THR A 29 -9.26 10.39 12.24
N LYS A 30 -8.98 9.09 12.10
CA LYS A 30 -7.87 8.55 11.32
C LYS A 30 -8.10 7.09 10.93
N VAL A 31 -7.42 6.65 9.89
CA VAL A 31 -7.26 5.23 9.55
C VAL A 31 -5.80 4.86 9.74
N THR A 32 -5.47 3.96 10.67
CA THR A 32 -4.15 3.30 10.65
C THR A 32 -4.23 2.10 9.71
N ALA A 33 -3.34 2.10 8.72
CA ALA A 33 -3.28 1.12 7.65
C ALA A 33 -2.05 0.22 7.82
N LEU A 34 -2.29 -1.01 8.29
CA LEU A 34 -1.25 -2.01 8.55
C LEU A 34 -1.02 -2.81 7.26
N ALA A 35 0.18 -2.76 6.68
CA ALA A 35 0.50 -3.48 5.44
C ALA A 35 -0.55 -3.28 4.33
N ALA A 36 -0.86 -2.01 4.02
CA ALA A 36 -1.98 -1.66 3.14
C ALA A 36 -1.80 -2.12 1.69
N ALA A 37 -2.72 -2.93 1.18
CA ALA A 37 -2.71 -3.37 -0.23
C ALA A 37 -3.44 -2.38 -1.17
N SER A 38 -3.56 -1.11 -0.79
CA SER A 38 -4.39 -0.12 -1.50
C SER A 38 -3.83 0.25 -2.87
N GLY A 39 -2.50 0.29 -3.01
CA GLY A 39 -1.82 0.38 -4.31
C GLY A 39 -1.76 -0.95 -5.07
N GLY A 40 -2.34 -2.02 -4.51
CA GLY A 40 -2.29 -3.39 -4.98
C GLY A 40 -1.22 -4.25 -4.30
N SER A 41 -1.11 -5.48 -4.77
CA SER A 41 -0.16 -6.49 -4.33
C SER A 41 0.58 -7.01 -5.56
N GLU A 42 1.91 -6.93 -5.52
CA GLU A 42 2.73 -7.48 -6.59
C GLU A 42 2.67 -9.02 -6.61
N LEU A 43 2.33 -9.67 -5.50
CA LEU A 43 2.02 -11.10 -5.46
C LEU A 43 0.74 -11.40 -6.26
N ALA A 44 -0.31 -10.57 -6.11
CA ALA A 44 -1.53 -10.68 -6.91
C ALA A 44 -1.25 -10.41 -8.40
N SER A 45 -0.34 -9.47 -8.72
CA SER A 45 0.12 -9.22 -10.10
C SER A 45 0.92 -10.39 -10.69
N ALA A 46 1.86 -10.96 -9.92
CA ALA A 46 2.73 -12.04 -10.36
C ALA A 46 1.98 -13.37 -10.56
N LEU A 47 0.97 -13.62 -9.73
CA LEU A 47 0.13 -14.81 -9.80
C LEU A 47 -1.20 -14.55 -10.53
N ASN A 48 -1.37 -13.38 -11.17
CA ASN A 48 -2.57 -12.99 -11.91
C ASN A 48 -2.95 -14.04 -12.98
N ALA A 49 -1.98 -14.54 -13.74
CA ALA A 49 -2.27 -15.49 -14.82
C ALA A 49 -2.78 -16.86 -14.33
N ILE A 50 -2.50 -17.25 -13.08
CA ILE A 50 -2.68 -18.62 -12.61
C ILE A 50 -3.67 -18.72 -11.45
N THR A 51 -3.53 -17.86 -10.42
CA THR A 51 -4.33 -17.97 -9.19
C THR A 51 -5.16 -16.72 -8.89
N PHE A 52 -4.65 -15.50 -9.09
CA PHE A 52 -5.38 -14.27 -8.72
C PHE A 52 -6.28 -13.70 -9.82
N GLY A 53 -6.00 -13.99 -11.10
CA GLY A 53 -6.78 -13.50 -12.24
C GLY A 53 -7.77 -14.51 -12.80
N PHE A 54 -7.33 -15.74 -13.08
CA PHE A 54 -8.19 -16.79 -13.67
C PHE A 54 -9.00 -17.56 -12.61
N ALA A 55 -8.36 -18.01 -11.52
CA ALA A 55 -9.00 -18.79 -10.45
C ALA A 55 -9.40 -17.95 -9.21
N GLY A 56 -9.02 -16.67 -9.17
CA GLY A 56 -9.19 -15.81 -8.01
C GLY A 56 -10.62 -15.29 -7.86
N ASN A 57 -11.02 -15.02 -6.62
CA ASN A 57 -12.31 -14.39 -6.36
C ASN A 57 -12.28 -12.89 -6.74
N ALA A 58 -13.40 -12.18 -6.61
CA ALA A 58 -13.46 -10.76 -6.98
C ALA A 58 -12.48 -9.87 -6.18
N MET A 59 -12.15 -10.27 -4.94
CA MET A 59 -11.20 -9.56 -4.09
C MET A 59 -9.77 -9.76 -4.61
N ASP A 60 -9.38 -10.97 -4.97
CA ASP A 60 -8.06 -11.29 -5.54
C ASP A 60 -7.75 -10.46 -6.78
N LYS A 61 -8.72 -10.31 -7.68
CA LYS A 61 -8.61 -9.50 -8.90
C LYS A 61 -8.51 -7.99 -8.61
N SER A 62 -9.17 -7.54 -7.54
CA SER A 62 -9.14 -6.12 -7.13
C SER A 62 -7.79 -5.68 -6.60
N LEU A 63 -6.98 -6.61 -6.09
CA LEU A 63 -5.66 -6.37 -5.51
C LEU A 63 -4.52 -6.38 -6.54
N ILE A 64 -4.79 -6.73 -7.81
CA ILE A 64 -3.81 -6.59 -8.89
C ILE A 64 -3.42 -5.11 -8.99
N VAL A 65 -2.13 -4.79 -9.02
CA VAL A 65 -1.61 -3.41 -8.94
C VAL A 65 -2.26 -2.46 -9.95
N GLY A 66 -2.41 -2.90 -11.21
CA GLY A 66 -3.11 -2.11 -12.23
C GLY A 66 -4.58 -1.83 -11.87
N THR A 67 -5.30 -2.85 -11.40
CA THR A 67 -6.71 -2.75 -10.99
C THR A 67 -6.86 -1.88 -9.75
N ALA A 68 -6.09 -2.14 -8.70
CA ALA A 68 -6.20 -1.46 -7.41
C ALA A 68 -5.97 0.05 -7.54
N ARG A 69 -4.96 0.43 -8.32
CA ARG A 69 -4.60 1.84 -8.57
C ARG A 69 -5.62 2.57 -9.44
N GLY A 70 -6.27 1.85 -10.36
CA GLY A 70 -7.30 2.39 -11.24
C GLY A 70 -8.72 2.36 -10.67
N ALA A 71 -8.95 1.67 -9.55
CA ALA A 71 -10.30 1.41 -9.05
C ALA A 71 -10.99 2.61 -8.41
N PHE A 72 -10.23 3.56 -7.86
CA PHE A 72 -10.78 4.75 -7.20
C PHE A 72 -9.76 5.89 -7.15
N ASN A 73 -10.23 7.09 -6.82
CA ASN A 73 -9.35 8.24 -6.62
C ASN A 73 -8.70 8.17 -5.24
N HIS A 74 -7.47 7.64 -5.19
CA HIS A 74 -6.66 7.53 -3.97
C HIS A 74 -6.37 8.86 -3.27
N ASN A 75 -6.47 10.00 -3.96
CA ASN A 75 -6.31 11.32 -3.32
C ASN A 75 -7.57 11.78 -2.58
N ASN A 76 -8.71 11.10 -2.78
CA ASN A 76 -9.95 11.39 -2.08
C ASN A 76 -10.11 10.43 -0.90
N THR A 77 -9.77 10.90 0.29
CA THR A 77 -9.87 10.12 1.52
C THR A 77 -11.10 10.48 2.37
N GLY A 78 -12.06 11.23 1.80
CA GLY A 78 -13.23 11.70 2.55
C GLY A 78 -12.86 12.62 3.73
N SER A 79 -11.73 13.33 3.62
CA SER A 79 -11.10 14.13 4.69
C SER A 79 -10.63 13.34 5.91
N VAL A 80 -10.41 12.02 5.76
CA VAL A 80 -9.82 11.17 6.80
C VAL A 80 -8.35 10.93 6.47
N GLY A 81 -7.45 11.15 7.43
CA GLY A 81 -6.02 10.85 7.25
C GLY A 81 -5.75 9.35 7.30
N ILE A 82 -5.00 8.83 6.33
CA ILE A 82 -4.59 7.42 6.26
C ILE A 82 -3.12 7.30 6.65
N PHE A 83 -2.86 6.64 7.77
CA PHE A 83 -1.55 6.50 8.38
C PHE A 83 -1.01 5.10 8.16
N HIS A 84 -0.01 5.00 7.29
CA HIS A 84 0.58 3.75 6.82
C HIS A 84 1.64 3.22 7.79
N VAL A 85 1.52 1.93 8.11
CA VAL A 85 2.46 1.15 8.91
C VAL A 85 2.95 -0.01 8.03
N PRO A 86 4.08 0.16 7.34
CA PRO A 86 4.66 -0.87 6.49
C PRO A 86 5.44 -1.91 7.29
N GLY A 87 5.38 -3.16 6.83
CA GLY A 87 6.24 -4.25 7.26
C GLY A 87 7.37 -4.46 6.26
N TYR A 88 8.53 -4.96 6.71
CA TYR A 88 9.69 -5.19 5.84
C TYR A 88 10.46 -6.48 6.13
N LYS A 89 9.87 -7.39 6.90
CA LYS A 89 10.45 -8.71 7.13
C LYS A 89 10.14 -9.62 5.94
N GLY A 90 10.72 -9.30 4.79
CA GLY A 90 10.63 -10.12 3.58
C GLY A 90 11.37 -11.45 3.76
N MET A 91 11.01 -12.46 2.95
CA MET A 91 11.75 -13.72 2.86
C MET A 91 12.79 -13.62 1.74
N PHE A 92 14.01 -14.08 2.01
CA PHE A 92 15.07 -14.27 1.00
C PHE A 92 14.55 -15.25 -0.08
N GLY A 93 13.90 -14.73 -1.13
CA GLY A 93 13.23 -15.53 -2.17
C GLY A 93 11.99 -14.88 -2.79
N ALA A 94 11.17 -14.15 -2.02
CA ALA A 94 10.04 -13.37 -2.57
C ALA A 94 10.55 -12.12 -3.32
N SER A 95 11.67 -11.56 -2.87
CA SER A 95 12.42 -10.46 -3.51
C SER A 95 12.99 -10.76 -4.90
N ALA A 96 12.87 -12.02 -5.40
CA ALA A 96 13.27 -12.38 -6.77
C ALA A 96 12.16 -12.10 -7.81
N ILE A 97 10.90 -11.99 -7.36
CA ILE A 97 9.72 -11.65 -8.18
C ILE A 97 9.27 -10.21 -7.92
N LEU A 98 9.69 -9.64 -6.78
CA LEU A 98 9.23 -8.36 -6.26
C LEU A 98 10.37 -7.32 -6.38
N PRO A 99 10.19 -6.24 -7.15
CA PRO A 99 11.14 -5.12 -7.09
C PRO A 99 10.92 -4.35 -5.78
N GLY A 100 11.87 -4.46 -4.83
CA GLY A 100 11.90 -3.69 -3.57
C GLY A 100 11.86 -4.57 -2.31
N GLU A 101 11.86 -3.94 -1.13
CA GLU A 101 11.54 -4.67 0.11
C GLU A 101 10.02 -4.84 0.23
N ASP A 102 9.60 -5.93 0.85
CA ASP A 102 8.20 -6.35 0.98
C ASP A 102 7.96 -7.02 2.33
N ASP A 103 6.69 -7.25 2.66
CA ASP A 103 6.27 -7.99 3.84
C ASP A 103 5.81 -9.43 3.52
N TYR A 104 6.18 -9.98 2.35
CA TYR A 104 5.71 -11.24 1.71
C TYR A 104 4.50 -11.12 0.76
N ALA A 105 3.65 -10.09 0.89
CA ALA A 105 2.43 -9.98 0.08
C ALA A 105 2.24 -8.60 -0.56
N VAL A 106 2.71 -7.53 0.07
CA VAL A 106 2.50 -6.16 -0.38
C VAL A 106 3.84 -5.45 -0.50
N ALA A 107 4.08 -4.82 -1.65
CA ALA A 107 5.28 -4.04 -1.87
C ALA A 107 5.21 -2.68 -1.16
N TYR A 108 6.37 -2.13 -0.79
CA TYR A 108 6.49 -0.84 -0.10
C TYR A 108 5.75 0.32 -0.77
N HIS A 109 5.67 0.33 -2.11
CA HIS A 109 4.95 1.37 -2.84
C HIS A 109 3.44 1.39 -2.52
N SER A 110 2.87 0.23 -2.21
CA SER A 110 1.46 0.08 -1.87
C SER A 110 1.23 0.25 -0.38
N SER A 111 2.07 -0.37 0.46
CA SER A 111 1.96 -0.29 1.92
C SER A 111 2.22 1.09 2.49
N CYS A 112 2.72 2.02 1.67
CA CYS A 112 3.00 3.40 2.05
C CYS A 112 2.23 4.43 1.23
N GLY A 113 1.28 3.99 0.41
CA GLY A 113 0.37 4.86 -0.33
C GLY A 113 1.07 5.74 -1.37
N TYR A 114 2.09 5.23 -2.07
CA TYR A 114 2.77 5.98 -3.12
C TYR A 114 1.96 6.04 -4.41
N ASN A 115 2.00 7.19 -5.07
CA ASN A 115 1.34 7.45 -6.35
C ASN A 115 2.04 6.81 -7.56
N ARG A 116 3.11 6.04 -7.32
CA ARG A 116 3.88 5.31 -8.32
C ARG A 116 4.41 3.99 -7.74
N THR A 117 4.50 2.98 -8.59
CA THR A 117 5.15 1.69 -8.31
C THR A 117 6.66 1.81 -8.48
N GLY A 118 7.44 1.20 -7.59
CA GLY A 118 8.90 1.30 -7.61
C GLY A 118 9.57 0.32 -6.66
N GLY A 119 10.88 0.14 -6.83
CA GLY A 119 11.71 -0.71 -5.97
C GLY A 119 12.03 -0.05 -4.64
N LEU A 120 11.02 0.26 -3.85
CA LEU A 120 11.14 1.07 -2.64
C LEU A 120 11.59 0.24 -1.43
N SER A 121 12.37 0.86 -0.55
CA SER A 121 12.78 0.30 0.76
C SER A 121 12.52 1.28 1.92
N LYS A 122 11.87 2.40 1.62
CA LYS A 122 11.56 3.46 2.58
C LYS A 122 10.17 4.02 2.32
N CYS A 123 9.55 4.48 3.39
CA CYS A 123 8.23 5.08 3.44
C CYS A 123 8.33 6.50 3.99
N GLN A 124 8.80 7.38 3.11
CA GLN A 124 8.92 8.82 3.32
C GLN A 124 8.45 9.57 2.08
N SER A 125 7.80 10.71 2.28
CA SER A 125 7.34 11.56 1.17
C SER A 125 7.96 12.94 1.32
N PRO A 126 8.70 13.45 0.31
CA PRO A 126 9.12 12.76 -0.92
C PRO A 126 10.27 11.76 -0.69
N LEU A 127 10.39 10.76 -1.57
CA LEU A 127 11.53 9.83 -1.63
C LEU A 127 12.14 9.87 -3.04
N THR A 128 13.42 10.24 -3.15
CA THR A 128 14.15 10.16 -4.43
C THR A 128 15.18 9.03 -4.36
N GLN A 129 15.14 8.12 -5.33
CA GLN A 129 16.10 7.02 -5.45
C GLN A 129 16.51 6.77 -6.91
N SER A 130 17.66 6.14 -7.11
CA SER A 130 18.13 5.77 -8.44
C SER A 130 17.54 4.43 -8.84
N GLU A 131 16.86 4.37 -9.99
CA GLU A 131 16.24 3.16 -10.51
C GLU A 131 16.69 2.87 -11.93
N GLY A 132 16.75 1.58 -12.26
CA GLY A 132 17.20 1.08 -13.56
C GLY A 132 18.53 0.34 -13.47
N ILE A 133 18.94 -0.22 -14.60
CA ILE A 133 20.20 -0.97 -14.73
C ILE A 133 21.27 0.00 -15.19
N TRP A 134 22.42 0.02 -14.53
CA TRP A 134 23.55 0.83 -14.96
C TRP A 134 23.96 0.46 -16.40
N PRO A 135 24.23 1.43 -17.29
CA PRO A 135 24.32 2.89 -17.07
C PRO A 135 23.01 3.67 -17.32
N PHE A 136 21.89 2.99 -17.54
CA PHE A 136 20.59 3.59 -17.86
C PHE A 136 19.74 3.91 -16.62
N ASN A 137 20.36 3.97 -15.44
CA ASN A 137 19.67 4.32 -14.22
C ASN A 137 19.31 5.81 -14.20
N ARG A 138 18.16 6.14 -13.62
CA ARG A 138 17.67 7.52 -13.48
C ARG A 138 17.17 7.77 -12.07
N ASN A 139 17.23 9.02 -11.62
CA ASN A 139 16.63 9.40 -10.35
C ASN A 139 15.12 9.51 -10.51
N VAL A 140 14.39 8.80 -9.66
CA VAL A 140 12.94 8.78 -9.62
C VAL A 140 12.49 9.31 -8.27
N THR A 141 11.60 10.30 -8.28
CA THR A 141 10.96 10.83 -7.07
C THR A 141 9.56 10.25 -6.89
N TYR A 142 9.30 9.79 -5.69
CA TYR A 142 8.07 9.17 -5.23
C TYR A 142 7.33 10.11 -4.27
N TYR A 143 6.02 10.24 -4.50
CA TYR A 143 5.13 11.02 -3.64
C TYR A 143 4.01 10.13 -3.14
N GLN A 144 3.61 10.32 -1.88
CA GLN A 144 2.40 9.72 -1.35
C GLN A 144 1.16 10.38 -1.97
N TYR A 145 0.06 9.63 -2.07
CA TYR A 145 -1.25 10.20 -2.39
C TYR A 145 -1.65 11.25 -1.36
N SER A 146 -2.44 12.25 -1.77
CA SER A 146 -2.96 13.26 -0.86
C SER A 146 -3.79 12.61 0.26
N GLY A 147 -3.55 13.01 1.51
CA GLY A 147 -4.22 12.41 2.68
C GLY A 147 -3.60 11.10 3.18
N HIS A 148 -2.53 10.62 2.53
CA HIS A 148 -1.75 9.47 2.98
C HIS A 148 -0.46 9.95 3.66
N PHE A 149 -0.16 9.34 4.80
CA PHE A 149 0.98 9.70 5.63
C PHE A 149 1.65 8.44 6.15
N ARG A 150 2.96 8.46 6.35
CA ARG A 150 3.59 7.45 7.21
C ARG A 150 3.09 7.67 8.65
N ALA A 151 2.73 6.60 9.34
CA ALA A 151 2.41 6.66 10.76
C ALA A 151 3.62 7.21 11.56
N PRO A 152 3.44 8.24 12.42
CA PRO A 152 4.53 8.79 13.24
C PRO A 152 5.17 7.78 14.19
N SER A 153 4.45 6.71 14.51
CA SER A 153 4.84 5.64 15.42
C SER A 153 5.85 4.64 14.82
N VAL A 154 6.26 4.80 13.56
CA VAL A 154 7.22 3.90 12.89
C VAL A 154 8.32 4.68 12.16
N GLY A 155 9.51 4.08 12.07
CA GLY A 155 10.65 4.62 11.31
C GLY A 155 10.37 4.69 9.80
N THR A 156 11.28 5.29 9.03
CA THR A 156 11.10 5.37 7.56
C THR A 156 11.16 4.01 6.89
N SER A 157 11.77 3.01 7.52
CA SER A 157 11.73 1.60 7.10
C SER A 157 10.50 0.84 7.61
N GLY A 158 9.65 1.40 8.47
CA GLY A 158 8.52 0.65 9.03
C GLY A 158 8.91 -0.29 10.18
N LEU A 159 8.21 -1.42 10.27
CA LEU A 159 8.38 -2.45 11.30
C LEU A 159 8.98 -3.74 10.73
N TYR A 160 9.93 -4.33 11.46
CA TYR A 160 10.52 -5.62 11.10
C TYR A 160 9.56 -6.78 11.44
N LEU A 161 8.41 -6.80 10.78
CA LEU A 161 7.34 -7.78 10.91
C LEU A 161 6.91 -8.22 9.51
N ASP A 162 6.50 -9.48 9.38
CA ASP A 162 5.90 -9.99 8.15
C ASP A 162 4.41 -9.62 8.06
N HIS A 163 3.78 -9.87 6.89
CA HIS A 163 2.39 -9.52 6.61
C HIS A 163 1.39 -10.10 7.63
N GLY A 164 1.67 -11.27 8.20
CA GLY A 164 0.82 -11.90 9.22
C GLY A 164 1.07 -11.33 10.60
N GLN A 165 2.34 -11.07 10.95
CA GLN A 165 2.75 -10.53 12.24
C GLN A 165 2.26 -9.09 12.44
N ILE A 166 2.25 -8.28 11.38
CA ILE A 166 1.81 -6.88 11.46
C ILE A 166 0.31 -6.74 11.76
N LYS A 167 -0.50 -7.79 11.53
CA LYS A 167 -1.91 -7.81 11.92
C LYS A 167 -2.09 -7.68 13.44
N SER A 168 -1.12 -8.14 14.22
CA SER A 168 -1.14 -8.08 15.68
C SER A 168 -0.73 -6.69 16.24
N GLU A 169 -0.20 -5.80 15.39
CA GLU A 169 0.11 -4.40 15.74
C GLU A 169 -1.18 -3.55 15.69
N GLY A 170 -2.07 -3.79 16.66
CA GLY A 170 -3.40 -3.13 16.72
C GLY A 170 -3.46 -1.76 17.41
N TRP A 171 -2.33 -1.23 17.90
CA TRP A 171 -2.31 -0.10 18.86
C TRP A 171 -1.66 1.20 18.35
N ARG A 172 -1.18 1.23 17.10
CA ARG A 172 -0.39 2.35 16.54
C ARG A 172 -1.21 3.41 15.78
#